data_AF-A0A7G7ME67-F1
#
_entry.id   AF-A0A7G7ME67-F1
#
_cell.length_a   1.000
_cell.length_b   1.000
_cell.length_c   1.000
_cell.angle_alpha   90.00
_cell.angle_beta   90.00
_cell.angle_gamma   90.00
#
_symmetry.space_group_name_H-M   'P 1'
#
loop_
_entity.id
_entity.type
_entity.pdbx_description
1 polymer ?
#
loop_
_entity_poly.entity_id
_entity_poly.type
_entity_poly.pdbx_seq_one_letter_code
_entity_poly.pdbx_strand_id
1 'polypeptide(L)'
;MLDEATRCGYSRCRAELPAPGPQGGRRRSFCRDTRWESGRTCAQMARAERDALGALGLDSGGTAFGLDADRLREHVDAVRGPVGELAAALDAVLGRLDEVQRDAVEAVGSAHARVAEAERLRVAAEQAREEAVGRARRAAETAERAGKERAEAVERAGAAARQALEATEALGAAREVAERAVADRAAAEERAERDRTRLDAARAQAERSAAESEAARARAQEWQELGERARAERDAARSAQEATEAAARAAHADLHRAAQQGEAAAAAQRRAEERAAEAVAASAGDRAARERAERELLTVTARVDGERALRERADAELDRLRAELAETRTRHAAELRDLRTPPPT
;
A
#
# COMPACT_ATOMS: atom_id res chain seq x y z
N MET A 1 -142.90 18.22 107.36
CA MET A 1 -142.68 18.13 108.82
C MET A 1 -142.55 16.65 109.17
N LEU A 2 -141.32 16.12 109.06
CA LEU A 2 -141.00 14.81 109.63
C LEU A 2 -140.82 15.06 111.13
N ASP A 3 -141.75 14.56 111.94
CA ASP A 3 -141.61 14.59 113.40
C ASP A 3 -140.40 13.71 113.74
N GLU A 4 -139.22 14.34 113.81
CA GLU A 4 -137.95 13.70 114.08
C GLU A 4 -138.03 13.08 115.48
N ALA A 5 -138.14 11.75 115.53
CA ALA A 5 -138.31 10.97 116.74
C ALA A 5 -137.16 11.31 117.71
N THR A 6 -137.47 12.12 118.73
CA THR A 6 -136.47 12.65 119.65
C THR A 6 -135.99 11.49 120.53
N ARG A 7 -134.71 11.11 120.44
CA ARG A 7 -134.14 10.01 121.23
C ARG A 7 -133.80 10.45 122.64
N CYS A 8 -133.71 9.49 123.54
CA CYS A 8 -133.24 9.70 124.91
C CYS A 8 -131.83 10.31 124.92
N GLY A 9 -131.63 11.37 125.71
CA GLY A 9 -130.35 12.08 125.86
C GLY A 9 -129.27 11.33 126.62
N TYR A 10 -129.51 10.08 127.04
CA TYR A 10 -128.44 9.18 127.47
C TYR A 10 -127.95 8.40 126.25
N SER A 11 -126.67 8.55 125.88
CA SER A 11 -126.09 8.02 124.64
C SER A 11 -126.36 6.52 124.41
N ARG A 12 -126.53 5.77 125.51
CA ARG A 12 -126.82 4.33 125.52
C ARG A 12 -128.31 3.94 125.55
N CYS A 13 -129.28 4.76 126.01
CA CYS A 13 -130.71 4.35 126.02
C CYS A 13 -131.22 4.17 124.59
N ARG A 14 -130.83 5.07 123.67
CA ARG A 14 -131.29 5.17 122.25
C ARG A 14 -132.81 5.09 122.01
N ALA A 15 -133.62 4.92 123.05
CA ALA A 15 -135.06 4.83 122.97
C ALA A 15 -135.65 6.12 122.41
N GLU A 16 -136.58 5.97 121.46
CA GLU A 16 -137.34 7.06 120.90
C GLU A 16 -138.38 7.51 121.92
N LEU A 17 -138.38 8.81 122.23
CA LEU A 17 -139.28 9.39 123.20
C LEU A 17 -140.62 9.65 122.51
N PRO A 18 -141.75 9.28 123.15
CA PRO A 18 -143.05 9.50 122.57
C PRO A 18 -143.25 10.99 122.27
N ALA A 19 -143.84 11.27 121.11
CA ALA A 19 -144.17 12.64 120.72
C ALA A 19 -144.98 13.32 121.83
N PRO A 20 -144.74 14.62 122.10
CA PRO A 20 -145.50 15.35 123.10
C PRO A 20 -146.99 15.24 122.76
N GLY A 21 -147.80 14.71 123.69
CA GLY A 21 -149.23 14.49 123.47
C GLY A 21 -149.97 15.78 123.10
N PRO A 22 -151.19 15.70 122.55
CA PRO A 22 -151.91 16.83 121.94
C PRO A 22 -152.17 18.02 122.89
N GLN A 23 -151.95 17.86 124.20
CA GLN A 23 -152.02 18.91 125.22
C GLN A 23 -150.69 19.68 125.42
N GLY A 24 -149.70 19.53 124.54
CA GLY A 24 -148.54 20.44 124.46
C GLY A 24 -147.52 20.37 125.61
N GLY A 25 -147.38 19.21 126.28
CA GLY A 25 -146.41 19.05 127.36
C GLY A 25 -144.94 19.18 126.92
N ARG A 26 -144.04 19.60 127.82
CA ARG A 26 -142.57 19.65 127.56
C ARG A 26 -142.08 18.30 127.03
N ARG A 27 -141.35 18.34 125.89
CA ARG A 27 -140.66 17.17 125.33
C ARG A 27 -139.77 16.56 126.42
N ARG A 28 -139.95 15.28 126.68
CA ARG A 28 -139.06 14.56 127.61
C ARG A 28 -137.68 14.54 126.96
N SER A 29 -136.62 14.72 127.76
CA SER A 29 -135.24 14.57 127.30
C SER A 29 -134.71 13.16 127.57
N PHE A 30 -135.39 12.39 128.43
CA PHE A 30 -134.96 11.05 128.85
C PHE A 30 -136.15 10.08 128.94
N CYS A 31 -135.89 8.81 128.62
CA CYS A 31 -136.86 7.71 128.66
C CYS A 31 -137.27 7.46 130.14
N ARG A 32 -138.59 7.46 130.45
CA ARG A 32 -139.10 7.34 131.85
C ARG A 32 -138.99 5.91 132.37
N ASP A 33 -139.27 4.94 131.51
CA ASP A 33 -139.56 3.57 131.92
C ASP A 33 -138.31 2.67 131.93
N THR A 34 -137.23 3.09 131.27
CA THR A 34 -135.96 2.36 131.30
C THR A 34 -135.27 2.56 132.66
N ARG A 35 -135.01 1.44 133.34
CA ARG A 35 -134.15 1.35 134.52
C ARG A 35 -132.93 0.51 134.15
N TRP A 36 -131.74 1.00 134.48
CA TRP A 36 -130.48 0.26 134.27
C TRP A 36 -130.19 -0.67 135.44
N GLU A 37 -129.23 -1.59 135.29
CA GLU A 37 -128.85 -2.64 136.27
C GLU A 37 -128.64 -2.14 137.71
N SER A 38 -128.40 -0.83 137.90
CA SER A 38 -128.24 -0.17 139.21
C SER A 38 -129.50 0.54 139.74
N GLY A 39 -130.67 0.31 139.15
CA GLY A 39 -131.93 1.01 139.47
C GLY A 39 -131.98 2.47 139.01
N ARG A 40 -130.92 2.98 138.37
CA ARG A 40 -130.80 4.38 137.93
C ARG A 40 -131.61 4.67 136.68
N THR A 41 -132.07 5.91 136.57
CA THR A 41 -132.80 6.43 135.40
C THR A 41 -131.83 6.94 134.34
N CYS A 42 -132.27 7.02 133.09
CA CYS A 42 -131.42 7.55 131.99
C CYS A 42 -130.94 8.98 132.21
N ALA A 43 -131.71 9.82 132.89
CA ALA A 43 -131.27 11.17 133.25
C ALA A 43 -130.05 11.15 134.20
N GLN A 44 -130.05 10.23 135.17
CA GLN A 44 -128.93 10.06 136.10
C GLN A 44 -127.71 9.48 135.40
N MET A 45 -127.89 8.51 134.50
CA MET A 45 -126.81 7.93 133.71
C MET A 45 -126.17 8.96 132.76
N ALA A 46 -126.97 9.79 132.08
CA ALA A 46 -126.48 10.88 131.24
C ALA A 46 -125.77 11.99 132.02
N ARG A 47 -126.12 12.18 133.30
CA ARG A 47 -125.40 13.09 134.18
C ARG A 47 -124.04 12.51 134.56
N ALA A 48 -124.01 11.25 135.00
CA ALA A 48 -122.76 10.57 135.32
C ALA A 48 -121.81 10.45 134.11
N GLU A 49 -122.34 10.26 132.90
CA GLU A 49 -121.56 10.27 131.66
C GLU A 49 -120.93 11.64 131.40
N ARG A 50 -121.69 12.73 131.55
CA ARG A 50 -121.15 14.09 131.42
C ARG A 50 -120.11 14.40 132.50
N ASP A 51 -120.38 14.02 133.74
CA ASP A 51 -119.42 14.18 134.84
C ASP A 51 -118.13 13.37 134.57
N ALA A 52 -118.24 12.18 133.99
CA ALA A 52 -117.08 11.37 133.59
C ALA A 52 -116.30 11.98 132.42
N LEU A 53 -116.98 12.52 131.41
CA LEU A 53 -116.33 13.24 130.29
C LEU A 53 -115.64 14.53 130.77
N GLY A 54 -116.25 15.22 131.75
CA GLY A 54 -115.63 16.35 132.44
C GLY A 54 -114.38 15.96 133.23
N ALA A 55 -114.44 14.86 133.99
CA ALA A 55 -113.28 14.36 134.74
C ALA A 55 -112.11 13.93 133.84
N LEU A 56 -112.38 13.49 132.61
CA LEU A 56 -111.35 13.13 131.63
C LEU A 56 -110.75 14.34 130.89
N GLY A 57 -111.17 15.57 131.20
CA GLY A 57 -110.72 16.77 130.49
C GLY A 57 -111.11 16.77 129.01
N LEU A 58 -112.14 16.01 128.65
CA LEU A 58 -112.72 15.98 127.29
C LEU A 58 -113.92 16.93 127.16
N ASP A 59 -114.39 17.48 128.28
CA ASP A 59 -115.44 18.51 128.35
C ASP A 59 -114.87 19.93 128.60
N SER A 60 -113.54 20.11 128.51
CA SER A 60 -112.94 21.44 128.42
C SER A 60 -113.18 21.96 127.01
N GLY A 61 -114.21 22.80 126.86
CA GLY A 61 -114.57 23.47 125.61
C GLY A 61 -113.36 24.06 124.88
N GLY A 62 -113.42 24.12 123.54
CA GLY A 62 -112.30 24.22 122.59
C GLY A 62 -111.32 25.41 122.70
N THR A 63 -111.26 26.14 123.80
CA THR A 63 -110.34 27.26 124.03
C THR A 63 -108.93 26.83 124.40
N ALA A 64 -108.72 25.64 124.99
CA ALA A 64 -107.38 25.16 125.35
C ALA A 64 -106.54 24.75 124.12
N PHE A 65 -107.14 24.08 123.14
CA PHE A 65 -106.47 23.72 121.88
C PHE A 65 -106.23 24.92 120.95
N GLY A 66 -106.98 26.01 121.12
CA GLY A 66 -106.81 27.24 120.33
C GLY A 66 -105.48 27.94 120.61
N LEU A 67 -105.09 28.06 121.89
CA LEU A 67 -103.87 28.75 122.30
C LEU A 67 -102.59 28.03 121.85
N ASP A 68 -102.57 26.70 121.89
CA ASP A 68 -101.44 25.91 121.37
C ASP A 68 -101.34 25.98 119.84
N ALA A 69 -102.48 26.07 119.14
CA ALA A 69 -102.52 26.24 117.69
C ALA A 69 -102.10 27.64 117.21
N ASP A 70 -102.35 28.69 118.01
CA ASP A 70 -101.86 30.06 117.71
C ASP A 70 -100.35 30.15 117.92
N ARG A 71 -99.81 29.60 119.01
CA ARG A 71 -98.36 29.57 119.27
C ARG A 71 -97.60 28.73 118.25
N LEU A 72 -98.16 27.60 117.83
CA LEU A 72 -97.60 26.80 116.74
C LEU A 72 -97.60 27.58 115.42
N ARG A 73 -98.68 28.31 115.10
CA ARG A 73 -98.74 29.16 113.92
C ARG A 73 -97.69 30.26 113.94
N GLU A 74 -97.52 30.95 115.07
CA GLU A 74 -96.48 31.97 115.22
C GLU A 74 -95.07 31.39 115.03
N HIS A 75 -94.78 30.21 115.60
CA HIS A 75 -93.50 29.54 115.39
C HIS A 75 -93.31 29.07 113.94
N VAL A 76 -94.36 28.57 113.28
CA VAL A 76 -94.31 28.20 111.86
C VAL A 76 -94.08 29.43 110.99
N ASP A 77 -94.76 30.55 111.26
CA ASP A 77 -94.60 31.80 110.52
C ASP A 77 -93.21 32.41 110.73
N ALA A 78 -92.66 32.33 111.95
CA ALA A 78 -91.30 32.77 112.26
C ALA A 78 -90.22 31.95 111.52
N VAL A 79 -90.46 30.66 111.27
CA VAL A 79 -89.52 29.78 110.53
C VAL A 79 -89.75 29.84 109.01
N ARG A 80 -90.98 30.12 108.57
CA ARG A 80 -91.35 30.14 107.15
C ARG A 80 -90.56 31.17 106.35
N GLY A 81 -90.33 32.36 106.90
CA GLY A 81 -89.51 33.40 106.27
C GLY A 81 -88.07 32.93 106.02
N PRO A 82 -87.31 32.56 107.07
CA PRO A 82 -85.94 32.04 106.94
C PRO A 82 -85.81 30.82 106.02
N VAL A 83 -86.78 29.89 106.06
CA VAL A 83 -86.78 28.73 105.14
C VAL A 83 -87.02 29.17 103.70
N GLY A 84 -87.89 30.16 103.47
CA GLY A 84 -88.10 30.74 102.14
C GLY A 84 -86.87 31.46 101.60
N GLU A 85 -86.18 32.24 102.43
CA GLU A 85 -84.92 32.90 102.06
C GLU A 85 -83.81 31.88 101.76
N LEU A 86 -83.70 30.83 102.58
CA LEU A 86 -82.75 29.74 102.32
C LEU A 86 -83.07 29.00 101.03
N ALA A 87 -84.35 28.71 100.76
CA ALA A 87 -84.77 28.08 99.52
C ALA A 87 -84.42 28.95 98.30
N ALA A 88 -84.72 30.25 98.35
CA ALA A 88 -84.35 31.19 97.29
C ALA A 88 -82.84 31.31 97.10
N ALA A 89 -82.06 31.27 98.18
CA ALA A 89 -80.60 31.27 98.12
C ALA A 89 -80.05 29.98 97.50
N LEU A 90 -80.61 28.81 97.84
CA LEU A 90 -80.25 27.53 97.23
C LEU A 90 -80.61 27.51 95.75
N ASP A 91 -81.78 27.99 95.36
CA ASP A 91 -82.18 28.10 93.94
C ASP A 91 -81.23 29.03 93.16
N ALA A 92 -80.82 30.15 93.76
CA ALA A 92 -79.84 31.05 93.14
C ALA A 92 -78.46 30.39 92.99
N VAL A 93 -78.02 29.59 93.97
CA VAL A 93 -76.77 28.81 93.88
C VAL A 93 -76.87 27.74 92.80
N LEU A 94 -77.99 27.01 92.73
CA LEU A 94 -78.23 26.02 91.68
C LEU A 94 -78.21 26.65 90.29
N GLY A 95 -78.88 27.80 90.11
CA GLY A 95 -78.85 28.54 88.85
C GLY A 95 -77.43 28.96 88.44
N ARG A 96 -76.61 29.42 89.39
CA ARG A 96 -75.19 29.74 89.14
C ARG A 96 -74.36 28.50 88.82
N LEU A 97 -74.60 27.37 89.49
CA LEU A 97 -73.91 26.12 89.18
C LEU A 97 -74.26 25.62 87.77
N ASP A 98 -75.51 25.75 87.35
CA ASP A 98 -75.94 25.40 85.99
C ASP A 98 -75.33 26.33 84.93
N GLU A 99 -75.19 27.62 85.22
CA GLU A 99 -74.46 28.57 84.37
C GLU A 99 -72.98 28.20 84.24
N VAL A 100 -72.28 28.01 85.38
CA VAL A 100 -70.86 27.61 85.38
C VAL A 100 -70.65 26.27 84.68
N GLN A 101 -71.57 25.31 84.86
CA GLN A 101 -71.51 24.03 84.17
C GLN A 101 -71.66 24.20 82.65
N ARG A 102 -72.62 25.02 82.19
CA ARG A 102 -72.80 25.31 80.76
C ARG A 102 -71.58 26.00 80.18
N ASP A 103 -71.07 27.04 80.82
CA ASP A 103 -69.89 27.80 80.38
C ASP A 103 -68.65 26.91 80.34
N ALA A 104 -68.47 26.03 81.34
CA ALA A 104 -67.35 25.08 81.36
C ALA A 104 -67.45 24.06 80.21
N VAL A 105 -68.64 23.52 79.93
CA VAL A 105 -68.85 22.59 78.81
C VAL A 105 -68.62 23.30 77.47
N GLU A 106 -69.09 24.53 77.30
CA GLU A 106 -68.84 25.33 76.10
C GLU A 106 -67.36 25.65 75.94
N ALA A 107 -66.67 26.05 77.02
CA ALA A 107 -65.25 26.34 77.02
C ALA A 107 -64.43 25.11 76.62
N VAL A 108 -64.73 23.93 77.20
CA VAL A 108 -64.09 22.65 76.86
C VAL A 108 -64.39 22.26 75.40
N GLY A 109 -65.63 22.41 74.94
CA GLY A 109 -66.00 22.18 73.53
C GLY A 109 -65.21 23.07 72.58
N SER A 110 -65.08 24.36 72.89
CA SER A 110 -64.29 25.32 72.10
C SER A 110 -62.79 25.01 72.11
N ALA A 111 -62.26 24.50 73.23
CA ALA A 111 -60.87 24.11 73.35
C ALA A 111 -60.58 22.85 72.53
N HIS A 112 -61.46 21.84 72.60
CA HIS A 112 -61.36 20.64 71.77
C HIS A 112 -61.46 20.96 70.27
N ALA A 113 -62.37 21.84 69.86
CA ALA A 113 -62.47 22.28 68.47
C ALA A 113 -61.18 22.97 67.99
N ARG A 114 -60.58 23.83 68.82
CA ARG A 114 -59.30 24.50 68.51
C ARG A 114 -58.13 23.51 68.42
N VAL A 115 -58.05 22.54 69.33
CA VAL A 115 -57.02 21.49 69.27
C VAL A 115 -57.21 20.62 68.03
N ALA A 116 -58.43 20.21 67.72
CA ALA A 116 -58.72 19.43 66.53
C ALA A 116 -58.33 20.17 65.24
N GLU A 117 -58.61 21.48 65.17
CA GLU A 117 -58.18 22.29 64.03
C GLU A 117 -56.66 22.45 63.94
N ALA A 118 -55.99 22.69 65.05
CA ALA A 118 -54.54 22.77 65.09
C ALA A 118 -53.87 21.46 64.64
N GLU A 119 -54.41 20.31 65.05
CA GLU A 119 -53.94 18.99 64.60
C GLU A 119 -54.19 18.78 63.10
N ARG A 120 -55.36 19.18 62.58
CA ARG A 120 -55.63 19.13 61.12
C ARG A 120 -54.62 19.95 60.33
N LEU A 121 -54.33 21.18 60.77
CA LEU A 121 -53.35 22.05 60.12
C LEU A 121 -51.93 21.48 60.23
N ARG A 122 -51.57 20.88 61.37
CA ARG A 122 -50.27 20.22 61.55
C ARG A 122 -50.09 19.05 60.59
N VAL A 123 -51.07 18.16 60.50
CA VAL A 123 -51.04 17.02 59.57
C VAL A 123 -50.98 17.50 58.11
N ALA A 124 -51.77 18.52 57.74
CA ALA A 124 -51.72 19.09 56.40
C ALA A 124 -50.34 19.70 56.07
N ALA A 125 -49.70 20.37 57.03
CA ALA A 125 -48.35 20.92 56.87
C ALA A 125 -47.29 19.83 56.74
N GLU A 126 -47.40 18.75 57.52
CA GLU A 126 -46.51 17.57 57.42
C GLU A 126 -46.65 16.89 56.05
N GLN A 127 -47.88 16.68 55.57
CA GLN A 127 -48.14 16.12 54.23
C GLN A 127 -47.58 17.02 53.12
N ALA A 128 -47.83 18.33 53.17
CA ALA A 128 -47.30 19.28 52.20
C ALA A 128 -45.75 19.29 52.18
N ARG A 129 -45.12 19.15 53.35
CA ARG A 129 -43.67 19.02 53.47
C ARG A 129 -43.16 17.71 52.83
N GLU A 130 -43.80 16.58 53.11
CA GLU A 130 -43.43 15.29 52.52
C GLU A 130 -43.57 15.29 51.00
N GLU A 131 -44.65 15.87 50.47
CA GLU A 131 -44.84 16.06 49.03
C GLU A 131 -43.76 16.96 48.41
N ALA A 132 -43.43 18.07 49.07
CA ALA A 132 -42.38 18.97 48.62
C ALA A 132 -41.01 18.27 48.59
N VAL A 133 -40.67 17.51 49.64
CA VAL A 133 -39.44 16.70 49.69
C VAL A 133 -39.45 15.62 48.61
N GLY A 134 -40.57 14.94 48.40
CA GLY A 134 -40.73 13.95 47.34
C GLY A 134 -40.56 14.54 45.94
N ARG A 135 -41.13 15.72 45.68
CA ARG A 135 -40.93 16.45 44.42
C ARG A 135 -39.48 16.87 44.23
N ALA A 136 -38.83 17.38 45.28
CA ALA A 136 -37.43 17.78 45.23
C ALA A 136 -36.50 16.60 44.93
N ARG A 137 -36.73 15.43 45.55
CA ARG A 137 -35.97 14.21 45.27
C ARG A 137 -36.12 13.74 43.83
N ARG A 138 -37.37 13.65 43.33
CA ARG A 138 -37.63 13.27 41.92
C ARG A 138 -37.00 14.25 40.93
N ALA A 139 -37.04 15.55 41.24
CA ALA A 139 -36.38 16.57 40.42
C ALA A 139 -34.86 16.40 40.42
N ALA A 140 -34.25 16.13 41.58
CA ALA A 140 -32.82 15.87 41.69
C ALA A 140 -32.39 14.60 40.93
N GLU A 141 -33.13 13.50 41.06
CA GLU A 141 -32.89 12.25 40.32
C GLU A 141 -33.01 12.45 38.80
N THR A 142 -34.01 13.24 38.37
CA THR A 142 -34.20 13.57 36.95
C THR A 142 -33.05 14.44 36.43
N ALA A 143 -32.60 15.42 37.21
CA ALA A 143 -31.47 16.27 36.86
C ALA A 143 -30.15 15.47 36.81
N GLU A 144 -29.94 14.54 37.74
CA GLU A 144 -28.79 13.64 37.73
C GLU A 144 -28.79 12.75 36.49
N ARG A 145 -29.95 12.16 36.15
CA ARG A 145 -30.10 11.34 34.93
C ARG A 145 -29.83 12.15 33.67
N ALA A 146 -30.42 13.34 33.55
CA ALA A 146 -30.17 14.24 32.43
C ALA A 146 -28.69 14.65 32.34
N GLY A 147 -28.03 14.84 33.49
CA GLY A 147 -26.59 15.10 33.57
C GLY A 147 -25.75 13.94 33.04
N LYS A 148 -26.07 12.70 33.43
CA LYS A 148 -25.40 11.48 32.94
C LYS A 148 -25.63 11.28 31.43
N GLU A 149 -26.87 11.40 30.97
CA GLU A 149 -27.21 11.30 29.54
C GLU A 149 -26.48 12.35 28.70
N ARG A 150 -26.36 13.58 29.20
CA ARG A 150 -25.58 14.64 28.55
C ARG A 150 -24.09 14.31 28.50
N ALA A 151 -23.51 13.81 29.60
CA ALA A 151 -22.10 13.43 29.64
C ALA A 151 -21.81 12.27 28.66
N GLU A 152 -22.64 11.25 28.63
CA GLU A 152 -22.55 10.14 27.67
C GLU A 152 -22.71 10.61 26.22
N ALA A 153 -23.62 11.55 25.96
CA ALA A 153 -23.77 12.15 24.63
C ALA A 153 -22.51 12.92 24.19
N VAL A 154 -21.89 13.67 25.09
CA VAL A 154 -20.63 14.38 24.82
C VAL A 154 -19.49 13.40 24.58
N GLU A 155 -19.37 12.33 25.37
CA GLU A 155 -18.36 11.29 25.15
C GLU A 155 -18.53 10.58 23.81
N ARG A 156 -19.77 10.21 23.44
CA ARG A 156 -20.07 9.62 22.12
C ARG A 156 -19.73 10.58 20.98
N ALA A 157 -20.07 11.86 21.11
CA ALA A 157 -19.73 12.87 20.10
C ALA A 157 -18.21 13.06 19.99
N GLY A 158 -17.50 13.08 21.10
CA GLY A 158 -16.03 13.17 21.14
C GLY A 158 -15.35 11.96 20.51
N ALA A 159 -15.85 10.75 20.79
CA ALA A 159 -15.37 9.52 20.15
C ALA A 159 -15.61 9.52 18.63
N ALA A 160 -16.80 9.92 18.19
CA ALA A 160 -17.12 10.04 16.76
C ALA A 160 -16.25 11.08 16.06
N ALA A 161 -15.95 12.21 16.71
CA ALA A 161 -15.05 13.23 16.17
C ALA A 161 -13.62 12.72 16.01
N ARG A 162 -13.09 11.97 16.99
CA ARG A 162 -11.77 11.33 16.89
C ARG A 162 -11.71 10.32 15.74
N GLN A 163 -12.72 9.46 15.63
CA GLN A 163 -12.82 8.50 14.51
C GLN A 163 -12.88 9.18 13.14
N ALA A 164 -13.59 10.32 13.04
CA ALA A 164 -13.64 11.09 11.81
C ALA A 164 -12.25 11.67 11.46
N LEU A 165 -11.52 12.21 12.43
CA LEU A 165 -10.16 12.71 12.21
C LEU A 165 -9.20 11.60 11.77
N GLU A 166 -9.20 10.46 12.49
CA GLU A 166 -8.40 9.29 12.14
C GLU A 166 -8.72 8.78 10.72
N ALA A 167 -10.00 8.76 10.33
CA ALA A 167 -10.41 8.40 8.98
C ALA A 167 -9.92 9.40 7.92
N THR A 168 -9.92 10.70 8.22
CA THR A 168 -9.38 11.72 7.30
C THR A 168 -7.86 11.63 7.16
N GLU A 169 -7.15 11.34 8.25
CA GLU A 169 -5.70 11.11 8.25
C GLU A 169 -5.35 9.86 7.45
N ALA A 170 -6.08 8.75 7.67
CA ALA A 170 -5.92 7.52 6.91
C ALA A 170 -6.19 7.72 5.40
N LEU A 171 -7.21 8.51 5.05
CA LEU A 171 -7.49 8.88 3.67
C LEU A 171 -6.36 9.72 3.06
N GLY A 172 -5.78 10.66 3.82
CA GLY A 172 -4.62 11.45 3.41
C GLY A 172 -3.41 10.55 3.11
N ALA A 173 -3.07 9.66 4.05
CA ALA A 173 -1.98 8.70 3.86
C ALA A 173 -2.23 7.77 2.66
N ALA A 174 -3.47 7.31 2.46
CA ALA A 174 -3.82 6.48 1.30
C ALA A 174 -3.65 7.23 -0.03
N ARG A 175 -3.99 8.53 -0.07
CA ARG A 175 -3.76 9.38 -1.25
C ARG A 175 -2.28 9.56 -1.54
N GLU A 176 -1.46 9.85 -0.52
CA GLU A 176 -0.01 9.97 -0.70
C GLU A 176 0.62 8.67 -1.22
N VAL A 177 0.19 7.52 -0.70
CA VAL A 177 0.66 6.21 -1.18
C VAL A 177 0.25 5.99 -2.64
N ALA A 178 -0.99 6.36 -3.00
CA ALA A 178 -1.46 6.25 -4.38
C ALA A 178 -0.67 7.18 -5.33
N GLU A 179 -0.42 8.43 -4.94
CA GLU A 179 0.38 9.38 -5.72
C GLU A 179 1.83 8.90 -5.90
N ARG A 180 2.46 8.38 -4.85
CA ARG A 180 3.79 7.77 -4.93
C ARG A 180 3.80 6.57 -5.88
N ALA A 181 2.80 5.69 -5.79
CA ALA A 181 2.70 4.54 -6.69
C ALA A 181 2.53 4.97 -8.17
N VAL A 182 1.78 6.04 -8.44
CA VAL A 182 1.66 6.61 -9.80
C VAL A 182 3.00 7.20 -10.27
N ALA A 183 3.70 7.96 -9.41
CA ALA A 183 5.00 8.53 -9.71
C ALA A 183 6.06 7.43 -9.97
N ASP A 184 6.09 6.40 -9.13
CA ASP A 184 7.00 5.25 -9.27
C ASP A 184 6.75 4.49 -10.58
N ARG A 185 5.47 4.31 -10.95
CA ARG A 185 5.08 3.71 -12.22
C ARG A 185 5.55 4.55 -13.40
N ALA A 186 5.31 5.86 -13.38
CA ALA A 186 5.76 6.76 -14.44
C ALA A 186 7.30 6.75 -14.58
N ALA A 187 8.02 6.74 -13.45
CA ALA A 187 9.48 6.65 -13.46
C ALA A 187 9.97 5.28 -13.97
N ALA A 188 9.26 4.19 -13.68
CA ALA A 188 9.55 2.87 -14.24
C ALA A 188 9.30 2.82 -15.76
N GLU A 189 8.20 3.38 -16.24
CA GLU A 189 7.89 3.49 -17.66
C GLU A 189 8.96 4.32 -18.41
N GLU A 190 9.41 5.44 -17.84
CA GLU A 190 10.49 6.25 -18.41
C GLU A 190 11.83 5.51 -18.46
N ARG A 191 12.19 4.77 -17.39
CA ARG A 191 13.39 3.92 -17.39
C ARG A 191 13.31 2.85 -18.47
N ALA A 192 12.16 2.18 -18.60
CA ALA A 192 11.95 1.17 -19.63
C ALA A 192 12.07 1.74 -21.05
N GLU A 193 11.59 2.96 -21.29
CA GLU A 193 11.73 3.63 -22.58
C GLU A 193 13.19 4.00 -22.90
N ARG A 194 13.91 4.52 -21.90
CA ARG A 194 15.35 4.82 -22.03
C ARG A 194 16.15 3.56 -22.30
N ASP A 195 15.85 2.47 -21.62
CA ASP A 195 16.52 1.19 -21.84
C ASP A 195 16.20 0.61 -23.22
N ARG A 196 14.95 0.73 -23.70
CA ARG A 196 14.58 0.35 -25.08
C ARG A 196 15.36 1.17 -26.11
N THR A 197 15.42 2.49 -25.93
CA THR A 197 16.20 3.39 -26.79
C THR A 197 17.69 3.01 -26.81
N ARG A 198 18.26 2.65 -25.65
CA ARG A 198 19.66 2.18 -25.56
C ARG A 198 19.88 0.85 -26.27
N LEU A 199 18.95 -0.09 -26.14
CA LEU A 199 19.00 -1.37 -26.84
C LEU A 199 18.89 -1.18 -28.35
N ASP A 200 17.99 -0.33 -28.82
CA ASP A 200 17.85 -0.02 -30.25
C ASP A 200 19.10 0.66 -30.81
N ALA A 201 19.69 1.61 -30.08
CA ALA A 201 20.95 2.24 -30.46
C ALA A 201 22.12 1.24 -30.49
N ALA A 202 22.21 0.35 -29.49
CA ALA A 202 23.22 -0.71 -29.44
C ALA A 202 23.05 -1.71 -30.60
N ARG A 203 21.81 -2.09 -30.93
CA ARG A 203 21.49 -2.94 -32.07
C ARG A 203 21.90 -2.29 -33.39
N ALA A 204 21.54 -1.02 -33.59
CA ALA A 204 21.94 -0.27 -34.78
C ALA A 204 23.47 -0.13 -34.90
N GLN A 205 24.17 0.04 -33.77
CA GLN A 205 25.64 0.05 -33.76
C GLN A 205 26.22 -1.32 -34.11
N ALA A 206 25.66 -2.41 -33.57
CA ALA A 206 26.10 -3.77 -33.89
C ALA A 206 25.88 -4.10 -35.38
N GLU A 207 24.74 -3.71 -35.95
CA GLU A 207 24.44 -3.85 -37.38
C GLU A 207 25.44 -3.07 -38.25
N ARG A 208 25.78 -1.82 -37.87
CA ARG A 208 26.83 -1.05 -38.55
C ARG A 208 28.20 -1.73 -38.47
N SER A 209 28.64 -2.15 -37.28
CA SER A 209 29.92 -2.83 -37.11
C SER A 209 29.99 -4.17 -37.83
N ALA A 210 28.88 -4.89 -37.93
CA ALA A 210 28.78 -6.12 -38.73
C ALA A 210 28.94 -5.81 -40.23
N ALA A 211 28.23 -4.80 -40.75
CA ALA A 211 28.35 -4.37 -42.14
C ALA A 211 29.76 -3.86 -42.48
N GLU A 212 30.39 -3.09 -41.57
CA GLU A 212 31.78 -2.64 -41.72
C GLU A 212 32.76 -3.82 -41.74
N SER A 213 32.55 -4.81 -40.86
CA SER A 213 33.37 -6.04 -40.82
C SER A 213 33.22 -6.87 -42.09
N GLU A 214 32.00 -6.99 -42.61
CA GLU A 214 31.70 -7.68 -43.87
C GLU A 214 32.35 -6.95 -45.06
N ALA A 215 32.21 -5.62 -45.14
CA ALA A 215 32.87 -4.82 -46.16
C ALA A 215 34.40 -4.90 -46.06
N ALA A 216 34.96 -4.95 -44.86
CA ALA A 216 36.40 -5.15 -44.66
C ALA A 216 36.86 -6.53 -45.12
N ARG A 217 36.07 -7.59 -44.88
CA ARG A 217 36.33 -8.95 -45.39
C ARG A 217 36.27 -8.99 -46.92
N ALA A 218 35.26 -8.36 -47.53
CA ALA A 218 35.15 -8.27 -48.98
C ALA A 218 36.36 -7.56 -49.61
N ARG A 219 36.78 -6.41 -49.06
CA ARG A 219 38.00 -5.72 -49.50
C ARG A 219 39.25 -6.57 -49.31
N ALA A 220 39.36 -7.30 -48.20
CA ALA A 220 40.50 -8.19 -47.96
C ALA A 220 40.55 -9.32 -49.00
N GLN A 221 39.39 -9.88 -49.39
CA GLN A 221 39.29 -10.86 -50.47
C GLN A 221 39.70 -10.26 -51.82
N GLU A 222 39.21 -9.07 -52.16
CA GLU A 222 39.63 -8.37 -53.38
C GLU A 222 41.14 -8.14 -53.42
N TRP A 223 41.75 -7.70 -52.31
CA TRP A 223 43.20 -7.53 -52.21
C TRP A 223 43.96 -8.85 -52.33
N GLN A 224 43.43 -9.94 -51.78
CA GLN A 224 44.00 -11.28 -51.93
C GLN A 224 43.95 -11.73 -53.39
N GLU A 225 42.82 -11.58 -54.07
CA GLU A 225 42.65 -11.89 -55.49
C GLU A 225 43.58 -11.04 -56.37
N LEU A 226 43.67 -9.73 -56.11
CA LEU A 226 44.61 -8.84 -56.80
C LEU A 226 46.06 -9.26 -56.55
N GLY A 227 46.40 -9.65 -55.33
CA GLY A 227 47.73 -10.15 -54.97
C GLY A 227 48.05 -11.50 -55.62
N GLU A 228 47.07 -12.40 -55.77
CA GLU A 228 47.21 -13.64 -56.53
C GLU A 228 47.37 -13.38 -58.03
N ARG A 229 46.58 -12.48 -58.61
CA ARG A 229 46.74 -12.05 -60.01
C ARG A 229 48.10 -11.43 -60.26
N ALA A 230 48.55 -10.49 -59.42
CA ALA A 230 49.86 -9.87 -59.53
C ALA A 230 51.00 -10.90 -59.39
N ARG A 231 50.85 -11.91 -58.51
CA ARG A 231 51.80 -13.02 -58.41
C ARG A 231 51.81 -13.87 -59.68
N ALA A 232 50.65 -14.20 -60.22
CA ALA A 232 50.53 -14.95 -61.47
C ALA A 232 51.12 -14.17 -62.67
N GLU A 233 50.86 -12.86 -62.77
CA GLU A 233 51.44 -11.98 -63.79
C GLU A 233 52.96 -11.89 -63.66
N ARG A 234 53.48 -11.72 -62.45
CA ARG A 234 54.93 -11.71 -62.20
C ARG A 234 55.56 -13.05 -62.55
N ASP A 235 54.93 -14.16 -62.16
CA ASP A 235 55.43 -15.49 -62.48
C ASP A 235 55.39 -15.74 -64.00
N ALA A 236 54.34 -15.31 -64.71
CA ALA A 236 54.27 -15.35 -66.17
C ALA A 236 55.32 -14.45 -66.84
N ALA A 237 55.55 -13.25 -66.32
CA ALA A 237 56.60 -12.35 -66.80
C ALA A 237 58.00 -12.93 -66.58
N ARG A 238 58.24 -13.58 -65.43
CA ARG A 238 59.48 -14.32 -65.16
C ARG A 238 59.65 -15.47 -66.14
N SER A 239 58.62 -16.29 -66.36
CA SER A 239 58.68 -17.38 -67.36
C SER A 239 58.93 -16.86 -68.77
N ALA A 240 58.32 -15.74 -69.15
CA ALA A 240 58.57 -15.08 -70.42
C ALA A 240 60.01 -14.54 -70.53
N GLN A 241 60.54 -13.96 -69.45
CA GLN A 241 61.93 -13.50 -69.38
C GLN A 241 62.91 -14.68 -69.46
N GLU A 242 62.66 -15.77 -68.74
CA GLU A 242 63.47 -16.99 -68.82
C GLU A 242 63.45 -17.57 -70.24
N ALA A 243 62.30 -17.52 -70.92
CA ALA A 243 62.17 -17.94 -72.32
C ALA A 243 62.91 -17.01 -73.29
N THR A 244 62.84 -15.68 -73.11
CA THR A 244 63.60 -14.73 -73.96
C THR A 244 65.10 -14.83 -73.71
N GLU A 245 65.54 -15.01 -72.47
CA GLU A 245 66.94 -15.28 -72.15
C GLU A 245 67.42 -16.61 -72.72
N ALA A 246 66.60 -17.67 -72.67
CA ALA A 246 66.91 -18.94 -73.30
C ALA A 246 67.01 -18.81 -74.83
N ALA A 247 66.10 -18.06 -75.46
CA ALA A 247 66.14 -17.75 -76.88
C ALA A 247 67.37 -16.90 -77.25
N ALA A 248 67.74 -15.92 -76.42
CA ALA A 248 68.95 -15.11 -76.61
C ALA A 248 70.22 -15.94 -76.45
N ARG A 249 70.27 -16.86 -75.48
CA ARG A 249 71.38 -17.84 -75.32
C ARG A 249 71.48 -18.77 -76.54
N ALA A 250 70.34 -19.25 -77.05
CA ALA A 250 70.31 -20.07 -78.26
C ALA A 250 70.80 -19.29 -79.49
N ALA A 251 70.31 -18.06 -79.68
CA ALA A 251 70.75 -17.17 -80.76
C ALA A 251 72.24 -16.82 -80.66
N HIS A 252 72.76 -16.59 -79.45
CA HIS A 252 74.19 -16.38 -79.22
C HIS A 252 75.01 -17.63 -79.55
N ALA A 253 74.53 -18.82 -79.20
CA ALA A 253 75.17 -20.09 -79.56
C ALA A 253 75.10 -20.37 -81.07
N ASP A 254 74.02 -19.98 -81.75
CA ASP A 254 73.89 -20.06 -83.22
C ASP A 254 74.85 -19.09 -83.92
N LEU A 255 74.95 -17.84 -83.43
CA LEU A 255 75.93 -16.86 -83.93
C LEU A 255 77.37 -17.34 -83.71
N HIS A 256 77.67 -17.94 -82.56
CA HIS A 256 78.99 -18.49 -82.27
C HIS A 256 79.32 -19.69 -83.17
N ARG A 257 78.33 -20.54 -83.49
CA ARG A 257 78.47 -21.62 -84.49
C ARG A 257 78.65 -21.07 -85.90
N ALA A 258 77.91 -20.04 -86.29
CA ALA A 258 78.04 -19.38 -87.58
C ALA A 258 79.41 -18.70 -87.74
N ALA A 259 79.94 -18.08 -86.68
CA ALA A 259 81.29 -17.52 -86.65
C ALA A 259 82.36 -18.62 -86.82
N GLN A 260 82.24 -19.74 -86.09
CA GLN A 260 83.14 -20.90 -86.25
C GLN A 260 83.07 -21.51 -87.65
N GLN A 261 81.88 -21.58 -88.25
CA GLN A 261 81.71 -22.01 -89.64
C GLN A 261 82.34 -21.04 -90.63
N GLY A 262 82.22 -19.72 -90.40
CA GLY A 262 82.88 -18.69 -91.19
C GLY A 262 84.41 -18.76 -91.09
N GLU A 263 84.95 -18.97 -89.89
CA GLU A 263 86.39 -19.18 -89.68
C GLU A 263 86.89 -20.47 -90.34
N ALA A 264 86.13 -21.56 -90.26
CA ALA A 264 86.45 -22.82 -90.93
C ALA A 264 86.40 -22.69 -92.46
N ALA A 265 85.42 -21.96 -93.00
CA ALA A 265 85.33 -21.67 -94.43
C ALA A 265 86.50 -20.79 -94.91
N ALA A 266 86.86 -19.75 -94.14
CA ALA A 266 88.02 -18.91 -94.44
C ALA A 266 89.35 -19.68 -94.36
N ALA A 267 89.49 -20.61 -93.41
CA ALA A 267 90.64 -21.50 -93.33
C ALA A 267 90.70 -22.50 -94.50
N ALA A 268 89.55 -23.02 -94.95
CA ALA A 268 89.47 -23.89 -96.12
C ALA A 268 89.84 -23.14 -97.41
N GLN A 269 89.45 -21.86 -97.53
CA GLN A 269 89.80 -21.00 -98.65
C GLN A 269 91.30 -20.69 -98.70
N ARG A 270 91.92 -20.34 -97.57
CA ARG A 270 93.39 -20.16 -97.49
C ARG A 270 94.15 -21.43 -97.91
N ARG A 271 93.70 -22.61 -97.46
CA ARG A 271 94.27 -23.90 -97.87
C ARG A 271 94.03 -24.24 -99.35
N ALA A 272 93.02 -23.66 -99.99
CA ALA A 272 92.78 -23.82 -101.42
C ALA A 272 93.67 -22.88 -102.24
N GLU A 273 93.87 -21.65 -101.76
CA GLU A 273 94.78 -20.67 -102.35
C GLU A 273 96.26 -21.12 -102.24
N GLU A 274 96.66 -21.67 -101.10
CA GLU A 274 98.00 -22.27 -100.90
C GLU A 274 98.24 -23.44 -101.87
N ARG A 275 97.26 -24.33 -102.03
CA ARG A 275 97.35 -25.45 -102.99
C ARG A 275 97.36 -24.98 -104.44
N ALA A 276 96.66 -23.89 -104.77
CA ALA A 276 96.73 -23.28 -106.09
C ALA A 276 98.10 -22.62 -106.35
N ALA A 277 98.69 -21.97 -105.34
CA ALA A 277 100.02 -21.39 -105.42
C ALA A 277 101.12 -22.48 -105.57
N GLU A 278 100.99 -23.60 -104.86
CA GLU A 278 101.88 -24.76 -105.00
C GLU A 278 101.78 -25.40 -106.40
N ALA A 279 100.57 -25.52 -106.96
CA ALA A 279 100.37 -26.03 -108.32
C ALA A 279 100.99 -25.12 -109.39
N VAL A 280 100.90 -23.79 -109.20
CA VAL A 280 101.55 -22.81 -110.09
C VAL A 280 103.07 -22.89 -109.97
N ALA A 281 103.62 -23.01 -108.76
CA ALA A 281 105.05 -23.17 -108.52
C ALA A 281 105.61 -24.48 -109.13
N ALA A 282 104.88 -25.59 -109.02
CA ALA A 282 105.23 -26.86 -109.67
C ALA A 282 105.26 -26.74 -111.20
N SER A 283 104.27 -26.06 -111.80
CA SER A 283 104.20 -25.83 -113.25
C SER A 283 105.30 -24.89 -113.78
N ALA A 284 105.86 -24.04 -112.91
CA ALA A 284 107.01 -23.19 -113.22
C ALA A 284 108.33 -23.95 -113.09
N GLY A 285 108.44 -24.86 -112.11
CA GLY A 285 109.56 -25.79 -111.96
C GLY A 285 109.75 -26.72 -113.16
N ASP A 286 108.65 -27.28 -113.68
CA ASP A 286 108.67 -28.17 -114.86
C ASP A 286 109.07 -27.44 -116.15
N ARG A 287 108.65 -26.18 -116.32
CA ARG A 287 109.07 -25.33 -117.46
C ARG A 287 110.57 -25.00 -117.40
N ALA A 288 111.07 -24.65 -116.23
CA ALA A 288 112.50 -24.37 -116.04
C ALA A 288 113.39 -25.62 -116.19
N ALA A 289 112.87 -26.82 -115.91
CA ALA A 289 113.58 -28.08 -116.15
C ALA A 289 113.69 -28.41 -117.66
N ARG A 290 112.62 -28.19 -118.43
CA ARG A 290 112.63 -28.38 -119.90
C ARG A 290 113.58 -27.42 -120.61
N GLU A 291 113.58 -26.14 -120.24
CA GLU A 291 114.48 -25.15 -120.84
C GLU A 291 115.97 -25.38 -120.53
N ARG A 292 116.27 -26.04 -119.40
CA ARG A 292 117.65 -26.45 -119.06
C ARG A 292 118.09 -27.64 -119.92
N ALA A 293 117.22 -28.63 -120.11
CA ALA A 293 117.49 -29.79 -120.96
C ALA A 293 117.68 -29.41 -122.44
N GLU A 294 116.91 -28.45 -122.97
CA GLU A 294 117.08 -27.92 -124.33
C GLU A 294 118.40 -27.18 -124.52
N ARG A 295 118.82 -26.37 -123.53
CA ARG A 295 120.11 -25.66 -123.55
C ARG A 295 121.30 -26.62 -123.50
N GLU A 296 121.21 -27.70 -122.72
CA GLU A 296 122.24 -28.73 -122.66
C GLU A 296 122.34 -29.50 -123.99
N LEU A 297 121.21 -29.83 -124.62
CA LEU A 297 121.17 -30.45 -125.96
C LEU A 297 121.85 -29.59 -127.02
N LEU A 298 121.53 -28.29 -127.08
CA LEU A 298 122.14 -27.34 -128.03
C LEU A 298 123.66 -27.21 -127.83
N THR A 299 124.12 -27.27 -126.58
CA THR A 299 125.54 -27.19 -126.25
C THR A 299 126.30 -28.45 -126.69
N VAL A 300 125.68 -29.62 -126.57
CA VAL A 300 126.27 -30.88 -127.05
C VAL A 300 126.31 -30.93 -128.58
N THR A 301 125.27 -30.44 -129.27
CA THR A 301 125.25 -30.41 -130.74
C THR A 301 126.32 -29.48 -131.31
N ALA A 302 126.48 -28.27 -130.74
CA ALA A 302 127.53 -27.33 -131.14
C ALA A 302 128.96 -27.88 -130.93
N ARG A 303 129.16 -28.73 -129.91
CA ARG A 303 130.45 -29.38 -129.64
C ARG A 303 130.77 -30.48 -130.68
N VAL A 304 129.77 -31.24 -131.13
CA VAL A 304 129.94 -32.26 -132.16
C VAL A 304 130.22 -31.64 -133.53
N ASP A 305 129.58 -30.51 -133.85
CA ASP A 305 129.81 -29.78 -135.11
C ASP A 305 131.19 -29.11 -135.15
N GLY A 306 131.67 -28.60 -134.01
CA GLY A 306 133.04 -28.05 -133.89
C GLY A 306 134.15 -29.10 -134.07
N GLU A 307 133.94 -30.31 -133.54
CA GLU A 307 134.85 -31.46 -133.71
C GLU A 307 134.89 -31.97 -135.16
N ARG A 308 133.75 -31.94 -135.86
CA ARG A 308 133.67 -32.29 -137.30
C ARG A 308 134.46 -31.32 -138.18
N ALA A 309 134.31 -30.02 -137.94
CA ALA A 309 135.01 -28.97 -138.69
C ALA A 309 136.54 -29.00 -138.46
N LEU A 310 137.01 -29.47 -137.29
CA LEU A 310 138.44 -29.65 -137.00
C LEU A 310 139.04 -30.85 -137.74
N ARG A 311 138.28 -31.96 -137.89
CA ARG A 311 138.73 -33.12 -138.69
C ARG A 311 138.82 -32.79 -140.18
N GLU A 312 137.83 -32.09 -140.73
CA GLU A 312 137.85 -31.70 -142.15
C GLU A 312 139.02 -30.76 -142.49
N ARG A 313 139.43 -29.89 -141.58
CA ARG A 313 140.63 -29.05 -141.75
C ARG A 313 141.92 -29.88 -141.70
N ALA A 314 142.02 -30.81 -140.76
CA ALA A 314 143.20 -31.67 -140.63
C ALA A 314 143.40 -32.59 -141.85
N ASP A 315 142.32 -33.09 -142.44
CA ASP A 315 142.36 -33.92 -143.65
C ASP A 315 142.76 -33.12 -144.89
N ALA A 316 142.24 -31.90 -145.05
CA ALA A 316 142.64 -31.00 -146.14
C ALA A 316 144.12 -30.59 -146.06
N GLU A 317 144.66 -30.48 -144.84
CA GLU A 317 146.06 -30.12 -144.59
C GLU A 317 147.01 -31.30 -144.87
N LEU A 318 146.57 -32.53 -144.58
CA LEU A 318 147.28 -33.76 -144.96
C LEU A 318 147.37 -33.97 -146.48
N ASP A 319 146.29 -33.66 -147.21
CA ASP A 319 146.29 -33.76 -148.67
C ASP A 319 147.17 -32.71 -149.34
N ARG A 320 147.24 -31.50 -148.76
CA ARG A 320 148.16 -30.43 -149.21
C ARG A 320 149.63 -30.83 -149.04
N LEU A 321 149.99 -31.38 -147.88
CA LEU A 321 151.35 -31.84 -147.60
C LEU A 321 151.76 -33.05 -148.47
N ARG A 322 150.82 -33.92 -148.85
CA ARG A 322 151.08 -35.02 -149.79
C ARG A 322 151.35 -34.53 -151.22
N ALA A 323 150.67 -33.47 -151.65
CA ALA A 323 150.89 -32.86 -152.96
C ALA A 323 152.27 -32.17 -153.03
N GLU A 324 152.67 -31.45 -151.99
CA GLU A 324 153.97 -30.78 -151.91
C GLU A 324 155.16 -31.76 -151.87
N LEU A 325 154.98 -32.92 -151.22
CA LEU A 325 156.01 -33.97 -151.17
C LEU A 325 156.19 -34.69 -152.52
N ALA A 326 155.11 -34.79 -153.31
CA ALA A 326 155.17 -35.34 -154.66
C ALA A 326 155.91 -34.38 -155.61
N GLU A 327 155.63 -33.07 -155.49
CA GLU A 327 156.24 -32.03 -156.33
C GLU A 327 157.77 -31.91 -156.09
N THR A 328 158.19 -31.97 -154.82
CA THR A 328 159.62 -31.95 -154.46
C THR A 328 160.38 -33.18 -154.95
N ARG A 329 159.76 -34.38 -154.92
CA ARG A 329 160.36 -35.60 -155.48
C ARG A 329 160.53 -35.52 -156.99
N THR A 330 159.58 -34.91 -157.72
CA THR A 330 159.74 -34.69 -159.16
C THR A 330 160.80 -33.65 -159.50
N ARG A 331 160.95 -32.60 -158.68
CA ARG A 331 161.96 -31.54 -158.90
C ARG A 331 163.38 -32.07 -158.68
N HIS A 332 163.61 -32.88 -157.64
CA HIS A 332 164.91 -33.51 -157.39
C HIS A 332 165.27 -34.62 -158.40
N ALA A 333 164.29 -35.32 -158.97
CA ALA A 333 164.52 -36.30 -160.03
C ALA A 333 164.93 -35.66 -161.38
N ALA A 334 164.62 -34.36 -161.56
CA ALA A 334 165.02 -33.57 -162.72
C ALA A 334 166.43 -32.97 -162.56
N GLU A 335 166.74 -32.37 -161.40
CA GLU A 335 168.04 -31.71 -161.17
C GLU A 335 169.23 -32.68 -161.18
N LEU A 336 169.07 -33.91 -160.70
CA LEU A 336 170.16 -34.90 -160.75
C LEU A 336 170.37 -35.52 -162.13
N ARG A 337 169.45 -35.29 -163.08
CA ARG A 337 169.56 -35.78 -164.45
C ARG A 337 170.40 -34.83 -165.32
N ASP A 338 170.46 -33.54 -164.98
CA ASP A 338 171.17 -32.52 -165.77
C ASP A 338 172.68 -32.42 -165.49
N LEU A 339 173.20 -32.99 -164.41
CA LEU A 339 174.65 -32.97 -164.13
C LEU A 339 175.40 -34.24 -164.57
N ARG A 340 174.73 -35.16 -165.29
CA ARG A 340 175.28 -36.44 -165.72
C ARG A 340 175.67 -36.53 -167.21
N THR A 341 175.88 -35.40 -167.88
CA THR A 341 176.30 -35.37 -169.29
C THR A 341 177.54 -34.50 -169.52
N PRO A 342 178.74 -35.10 -169.68
CA PRO A 342 179.90 -34.50 -170.35
C PRO A 342 179.95 -34.95 -171.85
N PRO A 343 181.03 -34.74 -172.63
CA PRO A 343 181.62 -33.55 -173.29
C PRO A 343 181.65 -33.66 -174.86
N PRO A 344 181.87 -32.59 -175.66
CA PRO A 344 182.99 -32.56 -176.66
C PRO A 344 183.48 -31.10 -176.96
N THR A 345 184.65 -30.71 -177.48
CA THR A 345 185.87 -31.26 -178.12
C THR A 345 187.09 -30.52 -177.59
#